data_AF-A0A946JSF2-F1
#
_entry.id   AF-A0A946JSF2-F1
#
_cell.length_a   1.000
_cell.length_b   1.000
_cell.length_c   1.000
_cell.angle_alpha   90.00
_cell.angle_beta   90.00
_cell.angle_gamma   90.00
#
_symmetry.space_group_name_H-M   'P 1'
#
loop_
_entity.id
_entity.type
_entity.pdbx_description
1 polymer ?
#
loop_
_entity_poly.entity_id
_entity_poly.type
_entity_poly.pdbx_seq_one_letter_code
_entity_poly.pdbx_strand_id
1 'polypeptide(L)'
;MSASAKNIKLVGTDIDGVWTDARMYYSADGDIMKSFSTYDGMGVKLLREAGIPLIIMTGEDTEIVAKRAQKLGIDRIFQGENEKL
;
A
#
# COMPACT_ATOMS: atom_id res chain seq x y z
N MET A 1 12.28 -18.78 -4.76
CA MET A 1 10.86 -18.43 -5.00
C MET A 1 10.07 -19.70 -5.20
N SER A 2 8.89 -19.82 -4.58
CA SER A 2 7.99 -20.95 -4.82
C SER A 2 7.53 -20.96 -6.28
N ALA A 3 7.12 -22.12 -6.80
CA ALA A 3 6.61 -22.23 -8.17
C ALA A 3 5.44 -21.27 -8.43
N SER A 4 4.61 -21.00 -7.41
CA SER A 4 3.46 -20.09 -7.50
C SER A 4 3.84 -18.61 -7.68
N ALA A 5 4.99 -18.17 -7.17
CA ALA A 5 5.38 -16.75 -7.24
C ALA A 5 5.99 -16.36 -8.59
N LYS A 6 6.44 -17.33 -9.41
CA LYS A 6 7.14 -17.07 -10.67
C LYS A 6 6.27 -16.44 -11.76
N ASN A 7 4.95 -16.60 -11.68
CA ASN A 7 4.00 -16.15 -12.70
C ASN A 7 3.18 -14.93 -12.25
N ILE A 8 3.55 -14.29 -11.14
CA ILE A 8 2.87 -13.09 -10.64
C ILE A 8 3.12 -11.95 -11.63
N LYS A 9 2.03 -11.32 -12.09
CA LYS A 9 2.06 -10.18 -13.02
C LYS A 9 1.61 -8.86 -12.37
N LEU A 10 1.12 -8.92 -11.14
CA LEU A 10 0.55 -7.79 -10.41
C LEU A 10 0.57 -8.11 -8.92
N VAL A 11 0.89 -7.11 -8.10
CA VAL A 11 0.70 -7.17 -6.65
C VAL A 11 -0.38 -6.17 -6.25
N GLY A 12 -1.46 -6.66 -5.64
CA GLY A 12 -2.43 -5.82 -4.95
C GLY A 12 -2.16 -5.86 -3.45
N THR A 13 -2.24 -4.72 -2.77
CA THR A 13 -1.95 -4.63 -1.34
C THR A 13 -2.92 -3.70 -0.62
N ASP A 14 -3.21 -4.03 0.63
CA ASP A 14 -3.93 -3.14 1.55
C ASP A 14 -2.96 -2.24 2.31
N ILE A 15 -3.48 -1.28 3.06
CA ILE A 15 -2.70 -0.40 3.92
C ILE A 15 -2.75 -0.87 5.37
N ASP A 16 -3.91 -0.77 6.01
CA ASP A 16 -4.03 -0.96 7.45
C ASP A 16 -3.86 -2.43 7.82
N GLY A 17 -2.86 -2.72 8.65
CA GLY A 17 -2.50 -4.08 9.04
C GLY A 17 -1.64 -4.85 8.03
N VAL A 18 -1.31 -4.25 6.88
CA VAL A 18 -0.34 -4.81 5.92
C VAL A 18 0.92 -3.96 5.85
N TRP A 19 0.78 -2.67 5.57
CA TRP A 19 1.87 -1.70 5.51
C TRP A 19 2.06 -0.94 6.82
N THR A 20 1.04 -1.00 7.67
CA THR A 20 1.03 -0.46 9.02
C THR A 20 0.94 -1.61 10.03
N ASP A 21 1.26 -1.32 11.28
CA ASP A 21 1.13 -2.26 12.40
C ASP A 21 -0.33 -2.36 12.92
N ALA A 22 -1.32 -2.13 12.05
CA ALA A 22 -2.75 -2.06 12.36
C ALA A 22 -3.12 -1.01 13.43
N ARG A 23 -2.23 -0.05 13.69
CA ARG A 23 -2.49 1.09 14.58
C ARG A 23 -2.92 2.30 13.79
N MET A 24 -3.79 3.08 14.41
CA MET A 24 -4.23 4.38 13.90
C MET A 24 -4.00 5.44 14.97
N TYR A 25 -3.55 6.62 14.56
CA TYR A 25 -3.25 7.72 15.46
C TYR A 25 -4.21 8.87 15.16
N TYR A 26 -5.16 9.08 16.08
CA TYR A 26 -6.26 10.03 15.91
C TYR A 26 -6.07 11.31 16.73
N SER A 27 -6.49 12.43 16.18
CA SER A 27 -6.91 13.62 16.94
C SER A 27 -8.44 13.62 17.11
N ALA A 28 -8.98 14.66 17.74
CA ALA A 28 -10.43 14.86 17.82
C ALA A 28 -11.10 15.01 16.43
N ASP A 29 -10.32 15.37 15.40
CA ASP A 29 -10.80 15.68 14.05
C ASP A 29 -10.58 14.53 13.04
N GLY A 30 -9.90 13.44 13.44
CA GLY A 30 -9.66 12.28 12.56
C GLY A 30 -8.24 11.74 12.61
N ASP A 31 -7.89 10.91 11.61
CA ASP A 31 -6.56 10.31 11.49
C ASP A 31 -5.52 11.40 11.14
N ILE A 32 -4.46 11.45 11.93
CA ILE A 32 -3.37 12.43 11.76
C ILE A 32 -2.05 11.77 11.38
N MET A 33 -1.92 10.45 11.54
CA MET A 33 -0.64 9.77 11.31
C MET A 33 -0.80 8.27 11.10
N LYS A 34 -0.07 7.74 10.11
CA LYS A 34 0.20 6.32 9.93
C LYS A 34 1.71 6.05 9.93
N SER A 35 2.13 4.97 10.58
CA SER A 35 3.51 4.51 10.55
C SER A 35 3.69 3.47 9.45
N PHE A 36 4.69 3.68 8.58
CA PHE A 36 5.00 2.78 7.46
C PHE A 36 6.42 2.22 7.58
N SER A 37 6.63 0.98 7.14
CA SER A 37 7.96 0.39 7.09
C SER A 37 8.80 0.94 5.92
N THR A 38 10.10 1.14 6.16
CA THR A 38 11.06 1.44 5.10
C THR A 38 11.38 0.22 4.25
N TYR A 39 11.28 -0.99 4.81
CA TYR A 39 11.46 -2.24 4.08
C TYR A 39 10.40 -2.43 3.00
N ASP A 40 9.15 -2.04 3.26
CA ASP A 40 8.09 -2.09 2.25
C ASP A 40 8.39 -1.15 1.08
N GLY A 41 8.98 0.02 1.37
CA GLY A 41 9.45 0.92 0.33
C GLY A 41 10.52 0.29 -0.58
N MET A 42 11.43 -0.52 -0.02
CA MET A 42 12.37 -1.32 -0.80
C MET A 42 11.65 -2.40 -1.61
N GLY A 43 10.66 -3.07 -1.01
CA GLY A 43 9.83 -4.06 -1.69
C GLY A 43 9.15 -3.50 -2.94
N VAL A 44 8.54 -2.31 -2.84
CA VAL A 44 7.94 -1.61 -3.99
C VAL A 44 8.99 -1.31 -5.07
N LYS A 45 10.17 -0.85 -4.66
CA LYS A 45 11.27 -0.58 -5.62
C LYS A 45 11.68 -1.85 -6.36
N LEU A 46 11.86 -2.97 -5.66
CA LEU A 46 12.23 -4.25 -6.26
C LEU A 46 11.15 -4.79 -7.21
N LEU A 47 9.87 -4.67 -6.85
CA LEU A 47 8.76 -5.04 -7.74
C LEU A 47 8.78 -4.22 -9.04
N ARG A 48 9.00 -2.91 -8.92
CA ARG A 48 9.14 -2.03 -10.09
C ARG A 48 10.33 -2.40 -10.97
N GLU A 49 11.49 -2.69 -10.37
CA GLU A 49 12.67 -3.17 -11.11
C GLU A 49 12.43 -4.52 -11.80
N ALA A 50 11.61 -5.38 -11.22
CA ALA A 50 11.17 -6.64 -11.81
C ALA A 50 10.06 -6.48 -12.86
N GLY A 51 9.58 -5.25 -13.12
CA GLY A 51 8.47 -4.98 -14.04
C GLY A 51 7.12 -5.50 -13.54
N ILE A 52 6.98 -5.75 -12.24
CA ILE A 52 5.73 -6.20 -11.61
C ILE A 52 5.02 -4.96 -11.03
N PRO A 53 3.92 -4.50 -11.64
CA PRO A 53 3.15 -3.39 -11.10
C PRO A 53 2.59 -3.71 -9.71
N LEU A 54 2.53 -2.69 -8.87
CA LEU A 54 1.87 -2.73 -7.57
C LEU A 54 0.71 -1.74 -7.55
N ILE A 55 -0.41 -2.15 -6.96
CA ILE A 55 -1.59 -1.32 -6.74
C ILE A 55 -1.98 -1.34 -5.27
N ILE A 56 -2.49 -0.22 -4.76
CA ILE A 56 -3.03 -0.11 -3.41
C ILE A 56 -4.55 -0.16 -3.48
N MET A 57 -5.18 -0.99 -2.65
CA MET A 57 -6.63 -1.06 -2.48
C MET A 57 -6.96 -1.04 -1.00
N THR A 58 -7.52 0.06 -0.52
CA THR A 58 -7.84 0.27 0.90
C THR A 58 -9.24 0.86 1.07
N GLY A 59 -9.90 0.49 2.17
CA GLY A 59 -11.20 1.06 2.55
C GLY A 59 -11.07 2.48 3.11
N GLU A 60 -9.87 2.88 3.52
CA GLU A 60 -9.60 4.23 3.97
C GLU A 60 -9.47 5.19 2.78
N ASP A 61 -9.87 6.45 2.97
CA ASP A 61 -9.61 7.54 2.04
C ASP A 61 -8.89 8.67 2.77
N THR A 62 -7.55 8.67 2.66
CA THR A 62 -6.71 9.63 3.38
C THR A 62 -5.62 10.20 2.49
N GLU A 63 -5.29 11.47 2.73
CA GLU A 63 -4.16 12.11 2.04
C GLU A 63 -2.81 11.47 2.44
N ILE A 64 -2.74 10.84 3.62
CA ILE A 64 -1.55 10.15 4.12
C ILE A 64 -1.17 8.99 3.19
N VAL A 65 -2.15 8.17 2.82
CA VAL A 65 -1.95 7.03 1.90
C VAL A 65 -1.60 7.53 0.51
N ALA A 66 -2.31 8.54 0.00
CA ALA A 66 -2.02 9.14 -1.31
C ALA A 66 -0.58 9.69 -1.41
N LYS A 67 -0.13 10.43 -0.39
CA LYS A 67 1.25 10.95 -0.33
C LYS A 67 2.28 9.84 -0.24
N ARG A 68 2.00 8.77 0.51
CA ARG A 68 2.91 7.61 0.60
C ARG A 68 3.03 6.90 -0.74
N ALA A 69 1.92 6.67 -1.44
CA ALA A 69 1.90 6.07 -2.77
C ALA A 69 2.69 6.90 -3.78
N GLN A 70 2.46 8.22 -3.80
CA GLN A 70 3.20 9.15 -4.65
C GLN A 70 4.70 9.09 -4.38
N LYS A 71 5.12 9.10 -3.11
CA LYS A 71 6.54 9.00 -2.72
C LYS A 71 7.21 7.73 -3.24
N LEU A 72 6.47 6.62 -3.31
CA LEU A 72 7.00 5.35 -3.80
C LEU A 72 6.86 5.18 -5.32
N GLY A 73 6.15 6.09 -5.99
CA GLY A 73 5.86 6.03 -7.42
C GLY A 73 4.90 4.89 -7.76
N ILE A 74 3.81 4.79 -7.01
CA ILE A 74 2.71 3.85 -7.24
C ILE A 74 1.58 4.60 -7.93
N ASP A 75 1.29 4.22 -9.17
CA ASP A 75 0.39 5.00 -10.03
C ASP A 75 -1.10 4.69 -9.82
N ARG A 76 -1.43 3.51 -9.28
CA ARG A 76 -2.82 3.07 -9.10
C ARG A 76 -3.14 2.85 -7.63
N ILE A 77 -3.93 3.77 -7.08
CA ILE A 77 -4.46 3.71 -5.73
C ILE A 77 -5.98 3.75 -5.80
N PHE A 78 -6.62 2.85 -5.06
CA PHE A 78 -8.07 2.78 -4.91
C PHE A 78 -8.36 2.92 -3.41
N GLN A 79 -8.97 4.04 -3.04
CA GLN A 79 -9.26 4.45 -1.67
C GLN A 79 -10.78 4.54 -1.47
N GLY A 80 -11.24 4.36 -0.23
CA GLY A 80 -12.68 4.30 0.06
C GLY A 80 -13.36 3.02 -0.45
N GLU A 81 -12.58 2.04 -0.93
CA GLU A 81 -13.08 0.80 -1.53
C GLU A 81 -13.31 -0.25 -0.45
N ASN A 82 -14.57 -0.37 -0.02
CA ASN A 82 -15.00 -1.37 0.96
C ASN A 82 -15.38 -2.71 0.30
N GLU A 83 -15.70 -2.71 -1.00
CA GLU A 83 -15.97 -3.91 -1.79
C GLU A 83 -14.71 -4.30 -2.57
N LYS A 84 -13.84 -5.09 -1.91
CA LYS A 84 -12.65 -5.64 -2.55
C LYS A 84 -13.02 -6.93 -3.28
N LEU A 85 -13.26 -6.82 -4.60
CA LEU A 85 -13.64 -7.86 -5.58
C LEU A 85 -15.12 -8.25 -5.61
#